data_AF-A0A3S0WUU0-F1
#
_entry.id   AF-A0A3S0WUU0-F1
#
_cell.length_a   1.000
_cell.length_b   1.000
_cell.length_c   1.000
_cell.angle_alpha   90.00
_cell.angle_beta   90.00
_cell.angle_gamma   90.00
#
_symmetry.space_group_name_H-M   'P 1'
#
loop_
_entity.id
_entity.type
_entity.pdbx_description
1 polymer ?
#
loop_
_entity_poly.entity_id
_entity_poly.type
_entity_poly.pdbx_seq_one_letter_code
_entity_poly.pdbx_strand_id
1 'polypeptide(L)'
;MFRLLVSAVLALGAAAAIAAPQSAPQTDQHASQPSKAVTRSPLKPGDRGCIRDTGSLLKPKPGECLPVAGRSYSKQDIDATGATSLAPALERLDPAVTIHGNGGH
;
A
#
# COMPACT_ATOMS: atom_id res chain seq x y z
N MET A 1 -42.83 30.86 -52.40
CA MET A 1 -41.85 31.60 -51.58
C MET A 1 -40.70 30.64 -51.32
N PHE A 2 -39.80 30.45 -52.29
CA PHE A 2 -38.56 31.21 -52.57
C PHE A 2 -37.40 30.85 -51.63
N ARG A 3 -36.28 30.39 -52.24
CA ARG A 3 -34.91 30.11 -51.74
C ARG A 3 -34.74 28.77 -51.01
N LEU A 4 -34.00 27.75 -51.48
CA LEU A 4 -32.71 27.64 -52.19
C LEU A 4 -31.52 28.28 -51.46
N LEU A 5 -30.42 27.51 -51.35
CA LEU A 5 -29.05 27.79 -50.91
C LEU A 5 -28.73 27.31 -49.46
N VAL A 6 -27.59 26.71 -49.11
CA VAL A 6 -26.35 26.33 -49.80
C VAL A 6 -25.59 25.34 -48.91
N SER A 7 -24.86 24.44 -49.58
CA SER A 7 -23.87 23.48 -49.10
C SER A 7 -22.90 23.94 -48.01
N ALA A 8 -22.46 23.00 -47.16
CA ALA A 8 -21.07 22.89 -46.74
C ALA A 8 -20.76 21.45 -46.31
N VAL A 9 -20.21 20.69 -47.27
CA VAL A 9 -19.41 19.50 -46.97
C VAL A 9 -18.13 20.00 -46.32
N LEU A 10 -17.87 19.58 -45.08
CA LEU A 10 -16.51 19.56 -44.55
C LEU A 10 -16.29 18.22 -43.85
N ALA A 11 -15.69 17.31 -44.62
CA ALA A 11 -15.01 16.16 -44.08
C ALA A 11 -13.80 16.66 -43.28
N LEU A 12 -13.66 16.22 -42.02
CA LEU A 12 -12.38 16.20 -41.33
C LEU A 12 -12.37 14.96 -40.43
N GLY A 13 -11.54 13.99 -40.81
CA GLY A 13 -11.35 12.77 -40.06
C GLY A 13 -10.58 12.98 -38.76
N ALA A 14 -10.79 12.07 -37.82
CA ALA A 14 -9.83 11.75 -36.79
C ALA A 14 -9.88 10.23 -36.56
N ALA A 15 -8.71 9.62 -36.63
CA ALA A 15 -8.48 8.19 -36.68
C ALA A 15 -9.10 7.44 -35.48
N ALA A 16 -9.63 6.25 -35.77
CA ALA A 16 -10.01 5.26 -34.77
C ALA A 16 -8.76 4.83 -33.99
N ALA A 17 -8.61 5.33 -32.76
CA ALA A 17 -7.68 4.75 -31.80
C ALA A 17 -8.31 3.45 -31.27
N ILE A 18 -7.95 2.33 -31.89
CA ILE A 18 -8.14 0.99 -31.33
C ILE A 18 -7.32 0.89 -30.03
N ALA A 19 -7.95 1.15 -28.90
CA ALA A 19 -7.38 0.82 -27.60
C ALA A 19 -7.46 -0.71 -27.42
N ALA A 20 -6.37 -1.40 -27.76
CA ALA A 20 -6.21 -2.81 -27.44
C ALA A 20 -6.21 -2.98 -25.90
N PRO A 21 -6.92 -3.98 -25.34
CA PRO A 21 -6.73 -4.36 -23.96
C PRO A 21 -5.33 -4.98 -23.81
N GLN A 22 -4.43 -4.18 -23.27
CA GLN A 22 -3.13 -4.61 -22.78
C GLN A 22 -3.38 -5.45 -21.52
N SER A 23 -3.61 -6.75 -21.70
CA SER A 23 -3.48 -7.74 -20.64
C SER A 23 -2.01 -7.81 -20.24
N ALA A 24 -1.62 -6.97 -19.29
CA ALA A 24 -0.33 -7.11 -18.62
C ALA A 24 -0.33 -8.45 -17.87
N PRO A 25 0.72 -9.28 -17.99
CA PRO A 25 0.87 -10.44 -17.12
C PRO A 25 1.05 -9.92 -15.69
N GLN A 26 0.02 -10.09 -14.86
CA GLN A 26 0.18 -10.06 -13.41
C GLN A 26 1.08 -11.24 -13.07
N THR A 27 2.39 -10.97 -13.02
CA THR A 27 3.31 -11.91 -12.41
C THR A 27 3.08 -11.76 -10.92
N ASP A 28 2.21 -12.60 -10.38
CA ASP A 28 2.12 -12.92 -8.97
C ASP A 28 3.46 -13.49 -8.49
N GLN A 29 4.46 -12.63 -8.36
CA GLN A 29 5.65 -12.91 -7.57
C GLN A 29 5.31 -12.67 -6.10
N HIS A 30 4.40 -13.48 -5.56
CA HIS A 30 4.46 -13.85 -4.14
C HIS A 30 5.60 -14.86 -3.97
N ALA A 31 6.80 -14.47 -4.41
CA ALA A 31 8.03 -15.15 -4.07
C ALA A 31 8.51 -14.46 -2.80
N SER A 32 8.39 -15.15 -1.67
CA SER A 32 9.12 -14.85 -0.43
C SER A 32 10.61 -14.90 -0.75
N GLN A 33 11.13 -13.81 -1.30
CA GLN A 33 12.55 -13.63 -1.53
C GLN A 33 13.20 -13.49 -0.16
N PRO A 34 14.26 -14.26 0.16
CA PRO A 34 15.07 -13.97 1.33
C PRO A 34 15.61 -12.57 1.14
N SER A 35 15.19 -11.63 2.00
CA SER A 35 15.64 -10.24 1.98
C SER A 35 17.15 -10.22 1.91
N LYS A 36 17.68 -9.84 0.74
CA LYS A 36 19.12 -9.64 0.56
C LYS A 36 19.58 -8.69 1.66
N ALA A 37 20.68 -9.04 2.32
CA ALA A 37 21.27 -8.27 3.40
C ALA A 37 21.41 -6.80 2.98
N VAL A 38 20.46 -5.98 3.41
CA VAL A 38 20.52 -4.53 3.27
C VAL A 38 21.75 -4.09 4.04
N THR A 39 22.68 -3.41 3.36
CA THR A 39 23.82 -2.73 3.95
C THR A 39 23.34 -1.95 5.19
N ARG A 40 23.75 -2.44 6.37
CA ARG A 40 23.19 -2.02 7.66
C ARG A 40 23.59 -0.60 7.97
N SER A 41 22.73 0.34 7.61
CA SER A 41 22.74 1.67 8.20
C SER A 41 22.32 1.54 9.67
N PRO A 42 22.86 2.37 10.58
CA PRO A 42 22.39 2.42 11.96
C PRO A 42 20.87 2.67 11.98
N LEU A 43 20.20 1.97 12.87
CA LEU A 43 18.76 2.02 13.08
C LEU A 43 18.31 3.47 13.28
N LYS A 44 17.44 3.95 12.40
CA LYS A 44 16.86 5.28 12.53
C LYS A 44 15.75 5.24 13.58
N PRO A 45 15.66 6.20 14.50
CA PRO A 45 14.49 6.35 15.35
C PRO A 45 13.21 6.39 14.49
N GLY A 46 12.23 5.54 14.82
CA GLY A 46 10.98 5.43 14.07
C GLY A 46 10.98 4.42 12.91
N ASP A 47 12.03 3.61 12.73
CA ASP A 47 12.01 2.49 11.77
C ASP A 47 11.01 1.41 12.21
N ARG A 48 9.80 1.50 11.69
CA ARG A 48 8.69 0.57 11.97
C ARG A 48 8.97 -0.84 11.48
N GLY A 49 9.78 -1.00 10.44
CA GLY A 49 10.12 -2.31 9.88
C GLY A 49 11.12 -3.08 10.73
N CYS A 50 11.81 -2.40 11.65
CA CYS A 50 12.75 -3.07 12.53
C CYS A 50 12.06 -3.69 13.74
N ILE A 51 11.69 -4.96 13.63
CA ILE A 51 11.11 -5.71 14.73
C ILE A 51 12.20 -6.09 15.74
N ARG A 52 12.00 -5.75 17.02
CA ARG A 52 12.92 -6.02 18.13
C ARG A 52 12.33 -7.00 19.14
N ASP A 53 11.03 -6.88 19.38
CA ASP A 53 10.27 -7.65 20.35
C ASP A 53 9.11 -8.37 19.68
N THR A 54 8.91 -9.64 20.02
CA THR A 54 7.80 -10.48 19.54
C THR A 54 7.25 -11.33 20.68
N GLY A 55 6.06 -11.89 20.50
CA GLY A 55 5.42 -12.74 21.52
C GLY A 55 6.20 -14.02 21.86
N SER A 56 7.09 -14.49 20.99
CA SER A 56 7.96 -15.65 21.24
C SER A 56 9.20 -15.33 22.07
N LEU A 57 9.39 -14.06 22.46
CA LEU A 57 10.54 -13.58 23.25
C LEU A 57 11.91 -13.82 22.59
N LEU A 58 11.92 -14.08 21.28
CA LEU A 58 13.15 -14.21 20.52
C LEU A 58 13.86 -12.86 20.46
N LYS A 59 15.06 -12.82 21.03
CA LYS A 59 15.86 -11.60 21.05
C LYS A 59 16.79 -11.55 19.85
N PRO A 60 16.81 -10.42 19.14
CA PRO A 60 17.79 -10.17 18.10
C PRO A 60 19.17 -9.86 18.69
N LYS A 61 20.18 -9.90 17.83
CA LYS A 61 21.50 -9.40 18.20
C LYS A 61 21.45 -7.88 18.47
N PRO A 62 22.34 -7.36 19.33
CA PRO A 62 22.45 -5.93 19.59
C PRO A 62 22.60 -5.15 18.29
N GLY A 63 21.74 -4.15 18.09
CA GLY A 63 21.76 -3.28 16.91
C GLY A 63 21.24 -3.88 15.59
N GLU A 64 20.68 -5.10 15.58
CA GLU A 64 20.13 -5.70 14.35
C GLU A 64 18.61 -5.50 14.19
N CYS A 65 17.93 -6.23 13.29
CA CYS A 65 16.47 -6.38 13.18
C CYS A 65 16.12 -7.89 13.25
N LEU A 66 14.93 -8.29 13.74
CA LEU A 66 14.51 -9.69 13.67
C LEU A 66 14.19 -9.96 12.20
N PRO A 67 14.59 -11.11 11.63
CA PRO A 67 14.37 -11.42 10.22
C PRO A 67 12.92 -11.89 9.99
N VAL A 68 11.96 -11.07 10.40
CA VAL A 68 10.52 -11.32 10.28
C VAL A 68 9.86 -10.18 9.53
N ALA A 69 8.85 -10.48 8.73
CA ALA A 69 8.01 -9.45 8.13
C ALA A 69 7.11 -8.82 9.20
N GLY A 70 6.83 -7.53 9.06
CA GLY A 70 5.88 -6.82 9.91
C GLY A 70 6.26 -5.38 10.18
N ARG A 71 5.43 -4.71 11.00
CA ARG A 71 5.68 -3.36 11.50
C ARG A 71 5.45 -3.32 13.02
N SER A 72 6.26 -2.55 13.73
CA SER A 72 6.13 -2.34 15.18
C SER A 72 5.58 -0.94 15.48
N TYR A 73 4.60 -0.89 16.38
CA TYR A 73 4.01 0.34 16.89
C TYR A 73 4.17 0.36 18.41
N SER A 74 4.73 1.44 18.92
CA SER A 74 4.88 1.66 20.35
C SER A 74 3.57 2.19 20.95
N LYS A 75 3.46 2.11 22.27
CA LYS A 75 2.32 2.73 22.98
C LYS A 75 2.18 4.23 22.66
N GLN A 76 3.29 4.95 22.52
CA GLN A 76 3.26 6.36 22.17
C GLN A 76 2.62 6.60 20.80
N ASP A 77 2.82 5.70 19.84
CA ASP A 77 2.21 5.82 18.51
C ASP A 77 0.72 5.59 18.55
N ILE A 78 0.30 4.56 19.30
CA ILE A 78 -1.12 4.27 19.54
C ILE A 78 -1.78 5.49 20.21
N ASP A 79 -1.18 6.00 21.28
CA ASP A 79 -1.74 7.12 22.05
C ASP A 79 -1.77 8.41 21.21
N ALA A 80 -0.76 8.65 20.37
CA ALA A 80 -0.70 9.80 19.45
C ALA A 80 -1.81 9.78 18.39
N THR A 81 -2.44 8.64 18.11
CA THR A 81 -3.60 8.58 17.20
C THR A 81 -4.87 9.20 17.79
N GLY A 82 -4.93 9.37 19.11
CA GLY A 82 -6.14 9.79 19.83
C GLY A 82 -7.32 8.81 19.73
N ALA A 83 -7.10 7.59 19.24
CA ALA A 83 -8.14 6.58 19.15
C ALA A 83 -8.44 5.96 20.52
N THR A 84 -9.71 5.65 20.78
CA THR A 84 -10.16 5.06 22.05
C THR A 84 -10.04 3.53 22.10
N SER A 85 -9.70 2.90 20.97
CA SER A 85 -9.49 1.46 20.86
C SER A 85 -8.38 1.14 19.85
N LEU A 86 -7.83 -0.08 19.93
CA LEU A 86 -6.67 -0.46 19.13
C LEU A 86 -6.97 -0.57 17.63
N ALA A 87 -8.12 -1.13 17.26
CA ALA A 87 -8.48 -1.33 15.84
C ALA A 87 -8.39 -0.01 15.02
N PRO A 88 -9.10 1.07 15.38
CA PRO A 88 -8.99 2.35 14.68
C PRO A 88 -7.62 3.03 14.85
N ALA A 89 -6.87 2.75 15.94
CA ALA A 89 -5.50 3.24 16.06
C ALA A 89 -4.58 2.60 15.01
N LEU A 90 -4.65 1.28 14.86
CA LEU A 90 -3.83 0.51 13.93
C LEU A 90 -4.16 0.83 12.47
N GLU A 91 -5.45 0.98 12.12
CA GLU A 91 -5.87 1.41 10.77
C GLU A 91 -5.29 2.79 10.39
N ARG A 92 -5.25 3.74 11.34
CA ARG A 92 -4.65 5.07 11.12
C ARG A 92 -3.13 5.02 10.96
N LEU A 93 -2.45 4.13 11.69
CA LEU A 93 -1.00 3.97 11.63
C LEU A 93 -0.55 3.17 10.40
N ASP A 94 -1.42 2.30 9.91
CA ASP A 94 -1.14 1.36 8.84
C ASP A 94 -2.35 1.16 7.92
N PRO A 95 -2.45 1.88 6.80
CA PRO A 95 -3.57 1.74 5.87
C PRO A 95 -3.68 0.35 5.22
N ALA A 96 -2.65 -0.50 5.34
CA ALA A 96 -2.72 -1.90 4.93
C ALA A 96 -3.49 -2.78 5.92
N VAL A 97 -3.74 -2.29 7.15
CA VAL A 97 -4.57 -2.95 8.16
C VAL A 97 -6.01 -2.53 7.95
N THR A 98 -6.87 -3.49 7.58
CA THR A 98 -8.31 -3.28 7.46
C THR A 98 -9.05 -3.90 8.66
N ILE A 99 -10.02 -3.18 9.19
CA ILE A 99 -10.84 -3.65 10.31
C ILE A 99 -12.13 -4.27 9.79
N HIS A 100 -12.35 -5.54 10.09
CA HIS A 100 -13.58 -6.25 9.80
C HIS A 100 -14.27 -6.59 11.13
N GLY A 101 -15.46 -6.03 11.36
CA GLY A 101 -16.30 -6.39 12.50
C GLY A 101 -17.14 -7.62 12.17
N ASN A 102 -17.22 -8.59 13.08
CA ASN A 102 -18.27 -9.60 13.03
C ASN A 102 -19.53 -8.96 13.61
N GLY A 103 -20.36 -8.35 12.76
CA GLY A 103 -21.56 -7.62 13.17
C GLY A 103 -22.56 -8.54 13.88
N GLY A 104 -22.42 -8.66 15.20
CA GLY A 104 -23.42 -9.27 16.07
C GLY A 104 -24.44 -8.22 16.47
N HIS A 105 -25.55 -8.18 15.74
CA HIS A 105 -26.83 -7.71 16.28
C HIS A 105 -27.47 -8.83 17.09
#